data_AF-A0AAN9AJM9-F1
#
_entry.id   AF-A0AAN9AJM9-F1
#
_cell.length_a   1.000
_cell.length_b   1.000
_cell.length_c   1.000
_cell.angle_alpha   90.00
_cell.angle_beta   90.00
_cell.angle_gamma   90.00
#
_symmetry.space_group_name_H-M   'P 1'
#
loop_
_entity.id
_entity.type
_entity.pdbx_description
1 polymer ?
#
loop_
_entity_poly.entity_id
_entity_poly.type
_entity_poly.pdbx_seq_one_letter_code
_entity_poly.pdbx_strand_id
1 'polypeptide(L)'
;MVWGGISTRLRTPLYHVVGNLTGVRYQNEILQPLVVPALQAVGPRAILQDDNAPPHRSAVVNTFIRQARINRILWPANSPDLNPIEHMWDELCRRVQQHHPPPANLGQLLQWLRSCLFCVACL
;
A
#
# COMPACT_ATOMS: atom_id res chain seq x y z
N MET A 1 -7.31 5.21 8.20
CA MET A 1 -6.01 4.70 7.70
C MET A 1 -6.08 4.62 6.18
N VAL A 2 -4.96 4.77 5.48
CA VAL A 2 -4.90 4.59 4.03
C VAL A 2 -3.93 3.46 3.72
N TRP A 3 -4.26 2.65 2.72
CA TRP A 3 -3.37 1.62 2.18
C TRP A 3 -2.95 2.01 0.76
N GLY A 4 -1.70 1.71 0.42
CA GLY A 4 -1.17 1.86 -0.93
C GLY A 4 0.00 0.91 -1.14
N GLY A 5 0.28 0.59 -2.39
CA GLY A 5 1.43 -0.17 -2.82
C GLY A 5 2.17 0.57 -3.93
N ILE A 6 3.48 0.36 -4.00
CA ILE A 6 4.37 1.01 -4.96
C ILE A 6 5.32 0.01 -5.59
N SER A 7 5.89 0.39 -6.72
CA SER A 7 7.00 -0.28 -7.39
C SER A 7 7.73 0.78 -8.21
N THR A 8 8.87 0.40 -8.81
CA THR A 8 9.57 1.28 -9.75
C THR A 8 8.79 1.58 -11.04
N ARG A 9 7.70 0.86 -11.32
CA ARG A 9 6.94 0.97 -12.58
C ARG A 9 5.52 1.50 -12.41
N LEU A 10 4.94 1.33 -11.24
CA LEU A 10 3.57 1.68 -10.95
C LEU A 10 3.35 1.92 -9.46
N ARG A 11 2.18 2.50 -9.17
CA ARG A 11 1.57 2.57 -7.85
C ARG A 11 0.16 2.02 -7.91
N THR A 12 -0.33 1.47 -6.81
CA THR A 12 -1.75 1.14 -6.69
C THR A 12 -2.57 2.41 -6.47
N PRO A 13 -3.89 2.38 -6.72
CA PRO A 13 -4.81 3.34 -6.12
C PRO A 13 -4.65 3.35 -4.59
N LEU A 14 -4.89 4.51 -3.98
CA LEU A 14 -5.01 4.62 -2.53
C LEU A 14 -6.36 4.07 -2.06
N TYR A 15 -6.32 3.12 -1.15
CA TYR A 15 -7.48 2.53 -0.52
C TYR A 15 -7.72 3.14 0.86
N HIS A 16 -8.89 3.75 1.06
CA HIS A 16 -9.26 4.27 2.37
C HIS A 16 -9.81 3.13 3.24
N VAL A 17 -9.07 2.77 4.28
CA VAL A 17 -9.48 1.71 5.22
C VAL A 17 -10.41 2.30 6.27
N VAL A 18 -11.67 1.90 6.19
CA VAL A 18 -12.71 2.20 7.19
C VAL A 18 -12.72 1.11 8.26
N GLY A 19 -12.48 1.49 9.51
CA GLY A 19 -12.45 0.57 10.65
C GLY A 19 -11.24 -0.38 10.66
N ASN A 20 -11.37 -1.51 11.37
CA ASN A 20 -10.27 -2.47 11.52
C ASN A 20 -10.09 -3.34 10.28
N LEU A 21 -8.85 -3.43 9.81
CA LEU A 21 -8.47 -4.27 8.68
C LEU A 21 -8.13 -5.68 9.17
N THR A 22 -9.05 -6.63 9.00
CA THR A 22 -8.79 -8.04 9.33
C THR A 22 -8.09 -8.75 8.17
N GLY A 23 -7.56 -9.96 8.40
CA GLY A 23 -6.97 -10.77 7.32
C GLY A 23 -7.93 -11.04 6.15
N VAL A 24 -9.21 -11.31 6.45
CA VAL A 24 -10.25 -11.54 5.42
C VAL A 24 -10.49 -10.26 4.61
N ARG A 25 -10.58 -9.11 5.28
CA ARG A 25 -10.74 -7.82 4.60
C ARG A 25 -9.49 -7.47 3.78
N TYR A 26 -8.30 -7.71 4.32
CA TYR A 26 -7.05 -7.51 3.58
C TYR A 26 -7.01 -8.35 2.30
N GLN A 27 -7.45 -9.61 2.35
CA GLN A 27 -7.58 -10.42 1.15
C GLN A 27 -8.56 -9.81 0.14
N ASN A 28 -9.79 -9.54 0.56
CA ASN A 28 -10.90 -9.21 -0.33
C ASN A 28 -10.88 -7.76 -0.83
N GLU A 29 -10.40 -6.83 -0.01
CA GLU A 29 -10.42 -5.39 -0.29
C GLU A 29 -9.08 -4.88 -0.84
N ILE A 30 -7.98 -5.60 -0.60
CA ILE A 30 -6.63 -5.14 -0.96
C ILE A 30 -5.91 -6.17 -1.86
N LEU A 31 -5.70 -7.41 -1.41
CA LEU A 31 -4.86 -8.35 -2.15
C LEU A 31 -5.46 -8.69 -3.52
N GLN A 32 -6.72 -9.12 -3.53
CA GLN A 32 -7.40 -9.56 -4.73
C GLN A 32 -7.66 -8.40 -5.72
N PRO A 33 -8.22 -7.25 -5.32
CA PRO A 33 -8.55 -6.18 -6.28
C PRO A 33 -7.37 -5.24 -6.60
N LEU A 34 -6.37 -5.11 -5.73
CA LEU A 34 -5.29 -4.11 -5.92
C LEU A 34 -3.92 -4.75 -6.13
N VAL A 35 -3.51 -5.69 -5.26
CA VAL A 35 -2.15 -6.25 -5.30
C VAL A 35 -1.96 -7.23 -6.45
N VAL A 36 -2.89 -8.16 -6.67
CA VAL A 36 -2.77 -9.16 -7.76
C VAL A 36 -2.65 -8.49 -9.13
N PRO A 37 -3.52 -7.55 -9.52
CA PRO A 37 -3.37 -6.84 -10.79
C PRO A 37 -2.07 -6.04 -10.87
N ALA A 38 -1.66 -5.40 -9.77
CA ALA A 38 -0.41 -4.65 -9.72
C ALA A 38 0.82 -5.54 -9.95
N LEU A 39 0.90 -6.72 -9.30
CA LEU A 39 1.99 -7.67 -9.52
C LEU A 39 2.02 -8.18 -10.96
N GLN A 40 0.86 -8.48 -11.54
CA GLN A 40 0.74 -8.89 -12.94
C GLN A 40 1.25 -7.79 -13.90
N ALA A 41 0.91 -6.53 -13.63
CA ALA A 41 1.34 -5.38 -14.42
C ALA A 41 2.84 -5.08 -14.26
N VAL A 42 3.42 -5.26 -13.06
CA VAL A 42 4.87 -5.13 -12.85
C VAL A 42 5.63 -6.19 -13.65
N GLY A 43 5.12 -7.43 -13.65
CA GLY A 43 5.59 -8.52 -14.48
C GLY A 43 5.96 -9.79 -13.69
N PRO A 44 6.45 -10.85 -14.37
CA PRO A 44 6.59 -12.19 -13.81
C PRO A 44 7.64 -12.31 -12.69
N ARG A 45 8.52 -11.32 -12.53
CA ARG A 45 9.54 -11.24 -11.47
C ARG A 45 9.09 -10.37 -10.29
N ALA A 46 7.84 -9.92 -10.26
CA ALA A 46 7.33 -9.13 -9.16
C ALA A 46 7.37 -9.93 -7.85
N ILE A 47 7.82 -9.28 -6.78
CA ILE A 47 7.84 -9.83 -5.43
C ILE A 47 7.02 -8.88 -4.55
N LEU A 48 6.04 -9.43 -3.84
CA LEU A 48 5.30 -8.70 -2.83
C LEU A 48 6.19 -8.47 -1.62
N GLN A 49 6.30 -7.21 -1.21
CA GLN A 49 6.85 -6.80 0.06
C GLN A 49 5.72 -6.24 0.91
N ASP A 50 5.56 -6.79 2.11
CA ASP A 50 4.66 -6.32 3.16
C ASP A 50 5.36 -6.48 4.52
N ASP A 51 4.91 -5.74 5.52
CA ASP A 51 5.39 -5.91 6.89
C ASP A 51 4.77 -7.17 7.55
N ASN A 52 5.18 -7.45 8.77
CA ASN A 52 4.65 -8.56 9.56
C ASN A 52 3.37 -8.21 10.33
N ALA A 53 2.57 -7.22 9.89
CA ALA A 53 1.34 -6.86 10.58
C ALA A 53 0.38 -8.07 10.69
N PRO A 54 -0.39 -8.19 11.78
CA PRO A 54 -1.26 -9.35 12.01
C PRO A 54 -2.20 -9.71 10.84
N PRO A 55 -2.82 -8.74 10.13
CA PRO A 55 -3.65 -9.06 8.95
C PRO A 55 -2.85 -9.72 7.82
N HIS A 56 -1.65 -9.23 7.52
CA HIS A 56 -0.76 -9.73 6.45
C HIS A 56 -0.22 -11.14 6.73
N ARG A 57 -0.18 -11.53 8.00
CA ARG A 57 0.31 -12.83 8.46
C ARG A 57 -0.80 -13.80 8.87
N SER A 58 -2.07 -13.41 8.69
CA SER A 58 -3.22 -14.28 8.97
C SER A 58 -3.24 -15.55 8.11
N ALA A 59 -3.88 -16.62 8.61
CA ALA A 59 -3.98 -17.90 7.91
C ALA A 59 -4.67 -17.79 6.54
N VAL A 60 -5.69 -16.94 6.45
CA VAL A 60 -6.43 -16.67 5.22
C VAL A 60 -5.54 -16.00 4.16
N VAL A 61 -4.76 -14.98 4.55
CA VAL A 61 -3.82 -14.30 3.66
C VAL A 61 -2.68 -15.22 3.21
N ASN A 62 -2.10 -16.00 4.12
CA ASN A 62 -1.05 -16.95 3.77
C ASN A 62 -1.55 -18.02 2.79
N THR A 63 -2.80 -18.47 2.95
CA THR A 63 -3.43 -19.42 2.03
C THR A 63 -3.65 -18.79 0.65
N PHE A 64 -4.18 -17.58 0.61
CA PHE A 64 -4.38 -16.84 -0.64
C PHE A 64 -3.08 -16.61 -1.40
N ILE A 65 -2.03 -16.15 -0.72
CA ILE A 65 -0.72 -15.89 -1.34
C ILE A 65 -0.15 -17.17 -1.98
N ARG A 66 -0.26 -18.32 -1.30
CA ARG A 66 0.15 -19.62 -1.86
C ARG A 66 -0.69 -20.02 -3.08
N GLN A 67 -2.01 -19.90 -2.99
CA GLN A 67 -2.92 -20.28 -4.08
C GLN A 67 -2.76 -19.38 -5.32
N ALA A 68 -2.58 -18.07 -5.10
CA ALA A 68 -2.35 -17.08 -6.14
C ALA A 68 -0.91 -17.12 -6.70
N ARG A 69 -0.03 -17.99 -6.15
CA ARG A 69 1.39 -18.12 -6.52
C ARG A 69 2.14 -16.79 -6.46
N ILE A 70 1.81 -15.98 -5.45
CA ILE A 70 2.47 -14.69 -5.23
C ILE A 70 3.81 -14.95 -4.53
N ASN A 71 4.90 -14.51 -5.14
CA ASN A 71 6.19 -14.47 -4.47
C ASN A 71 6.16 -13.35 -3.44
N ARG A 72 6.40 -13.67 -2.16
CA ARG A 72 6.48 -12.69 -1.07
C ARG A 72 7.83 -12.80 -0.37
N ILE A 73 8.50 -11.67 -0.17
CA ILE A 73 9.77 -11.64 0.56
C ILE A 73 9.54 -11.84 2.06
N LEU A 74 10.46 -12.54 2.72
CA LEU A 74 10.49 -12.59 4.19
C LEU A 74 10.97 -11.23 4.71
N TRP A 75 10.15 -10.59 5.55
CA TRP A 75 10.46 -9.29 6.11
C TRP A 75 10.99 -9.40 7.54
N PRO A 76 12.13 -8.79 7.89
CA PRO A 76 12.57 -8.70 9.28
C PRO A 76 11.59 -7.87 10.13
N ALA A 77 11.38 -8.27 11.38
CA ALA A 77 10.52 -7.53 12.29
C ALA A 77 11.15 -6.16 12.66
N ASN A 78 10.32 -5.13 12.80
CA ASN A 78 10.73 -3.77 13.19
C ASN A 78 11.77 -3.13 12.27
N SER A 79 11.68 -3.37 10.96
CA SER A 79 12.55 -2.75 9.95
C SER A 79 11.76 -1.85 8.99
N PRO A 80 11.20 -0.73 9.46
CA PRO A 80 10.54 0.25 8.58
C PRO A 80 11.54 0.98 7.69
N ASP A 81 12.80 1.12 8.14
CA ASP A 81 13.92 1.71 7.40
C ASP A 81 14.23 0.99 6.08
N LEU A 82 13.92 -0.31 6.02
CA LEU A 82 14.11 -1.10 4.81
C LEU A 82 12.93 -0.96 3.82
N ASN A 83 11.80 -0.36 4.24
CA ASN A 83 10.57 -0.32 3.45
C ASN A 83 10.49 0.97 2.61
N PRO A 84 10.65 0.91 1.27
CA PRO A 84 10.73 2.12 0.45
C PRO A 84 9.45 2.97 0.46
N ILE A 85 8.30 2.38 0.79
CA ILE A 85 7.04 3.12 0.86
C ILE A 85 6.99 4.08 2.05
N GLU A 86 7.77 3.86 3.11
CA GLU A 86 7.82 4.77 4.26
C GLU A 86 8.36 6.13 3.84
N HIS A 87 9.40 6.17 3.00
CA HIS A 87 9.91 7.42 2.44
C HIS A 87 8.85 8.17 1.60
N MET A 88 8.00 7.44 0.87
CA MET A 88 6.89 8.05 0.15
C MET A 88 5.81 8.58 1.09
N TRP A 89 5.51 7.85 2.17
CA TRP A 89 4.56 8.33 3.19
C TRP A 89 5.07 9.58 3.90
N ASP A 90 6.35 9.61 4.27
CA ASP A 90 6.99 10.77 4.89
C ASP A 90 6.91 12.02 4.01
N GLU A 91 7.24 11.89 2.72
CA GLU A 91 7.16 13.00 1.77
C GLU A 91 5.70 13.45 1.55
N LEU A 92 4.75 12.52 1.46
CA LEU A 92 3.33 12.86 1.36
C LEU A 92 2.85 13.61 2.61
N CYS A 93 3.19 13.13 3.81
CA CYS A 93 2.88 13.80 5.07
C CYS A 93 3.46 15.21 5.13
N ARG A 94 4.72 15.39 4.75
CA ARG A 94 5.38 16.70 4.69
C ARG A 94 4.65 17.65 3.75
N ARG A 95 4.26 17.18 2.56
CA ARG A 95 3.51 18.00 1.60
C ARG A 95 2.10 18.34 2.09
N VAL A 96 1.41 17.42 2.78
CA VAL A 96 0.10 17.73 3.40
C VAL A 96 0.26 18.85 4.43
N GLN A 97 1.28 18.77 5.28
CA GLN A 97 1.54 19.78 6.31
C GLN A 97 1.86 21.16 5.74
N GLN A 98 2.48 21.20 4.55
CA GLN A 98 2.80 22.44 3.83
C GLN A 98 1.64 22.93 2.93
N HIS A 99 0.54 22.18 2.82
CA HIS A 99 -0.58 22.55 1.95
C HIS A 99 -1.44 23.64 2.61
N HIS A 100 -1.63 24.76 1.88
CA HIS A 100 -2.45 25.87 2.33
C HIS A 100 -3.55 26.19 1.30
N PRO A 101 -4.82 26.28 1.72
CA PRO A 101 -5.33 25.95 3.06
C PRO A 101 -5.20 24.44 3.36
N PRO A 102 -5.12 24.03 4.64
CA PRO A 102 -5.09 22.62 4.98
C PRO A 102 -6.41 21.94 4.56
N PRO A 103 -6.40 20.64 4.22
CA PRO A 103 -7.61 19.92 3.88
C PRO A 103 -8.63 19.98 5.03
N ALA A 104 -9.85 20.44 4.75
CA ALA A 104 -10.86 20.68 5.78
C ALA A 104 -11.57 19.40 6.26
N ASN A 105 -11.48 18.32 5.49
CA ASN A 105 -12.06 17.03 5.84
C ASN A 105 -11.33 15.88 5.14
N LEU A 106 -11.67 14.65 5.55
CA LEU A 106 -11.07 13.43 5.01
C LEU A 106 -11.26 13.27 3.50
N GLY A 107 -12.40 13.71 2.95
CA GLY A 107 -12.64 13.68 1.51
C GLY A 107 -11.65 14.53 0.73
N GLN A 108 -11.44 15.77 1.18
CA GLN A 108 -10.44 16.67 0.60
C GLN A 108 -9.02 16.14 0.75
N LEU A 109 -8.67 15.58 1.91
CA LEU A 109 -7.36 14.97 2.13
C LEU A 109 -7.12 13.80 1.18
N LEU A 110 -8.09 12.89 1.03
CA LEU A 110 -7.97 11.75 0.11
C LEU A 110 -7.88 12.19 -1.35
N GLN A 111 -8.65 13.20 -1.75
CA GLN A 111 -8.58 13.77 -3.09
C GLN A 111 -7.19 14.37 -3.37
N TRP A 112 -6.65 15.12 -2.42
CA TRP A 112 -5.33 15.73 -2.52
C TRP A 112 -4.21 14.69 -2.50
N LEU A 113 -4.29 13.65 -1.66
CA LEU A 113 -3.30 12.56 -1.65
C LEU A 113 -3.27 11.86 -3.01
N ARG A 114 -4.44 11.60 -3.61
CA ARG A 114 -4.55 10.99 -4.93
C ARG A 114 -3.91 11.84 -6.04
N SER A 115 -4.03 13.18 -5.96
CA SER A 115 -3.38 14.09 -6.91
C SER A 115 -1.88 14.20 -6.66
N CYS A 116 -1.41 14.22 -5.42
CA CYS A 116 0.01 14.33 -5.10
C CYS A 116 0.82 13.07 -5.42
N LEU A 117 0.23 11.87 -5.27
CA LEU A 117 0.91 10.65 -5.71
C LEU A 117 1.14 10.60 -7.24
N PHE A 118 0.47 11.42 -8.06
CA PHE A 118 0.87 11.59 -9.47
C PHE A 118 2.19 12.35 -9.62
N CYS A 119 2.53 13.25 -8.70
CA CYS A 119 3.75 14.06 -8.78
C CYS A 119 4.96 13.41 -8.09
N VAL A 120 4.76 12.54 -7.09
CA VAL A 120 5.87 11.89 -6.35
C VAL A 120 6.39 10.64 -7.06
N ALA A 121 5.54 9.92 -7.80
CA ALA A 121 5.94 8.71 -8.54
C ALA A 121 6.57 8.99 -9.93
N CYS A 122 6.78 10.27 -10.28
CA CYS A 122 7.44 10.70 -11.52
C CYS A 122 8.84 11.29 -11.28
N LEU A 123 9.35 11.21 -10.05
CA LEU A 123 10.75 11.46 -9.69
C LEU A 123 11.49 10.13 -9.60
#